data_AF-A0A932GXW6-F1
#
_entry.id   AF-A0A932GXW6-F1
#
_cell.length_a   1.000
_cell.length_b   1.000
_cell.length_c   1.000
_cell.angle_alpha   90.00
_cell.angle_beta   90.00
_cell.angle_gamma   90.00
#
_symmetry.space_group_name_H-M   'P 1'
#
loop_
_entity.id
_entity.type
_entity.pdbx_description
1 polymer ?
#
loop_
_entity_poly.entity_id
_entity_poly.type
_entity_poly.pdbx_seq_one_letter_code
_entity_poly.pdbx_strand_id
1 'polypeptide(L)'
;MATPKPKDQDARQIDLDEVAKLIEALERDLKNVQGESKDIQRLRDEVETLKNVLKSPVRRHHWVRDALHDIRERFDDVLDAAVAEGIQVSRYIAEIGRILGM
;
A
#
# COMPACT_ATOMS: atom_id res chain seq x y z
N MET A 1 -32.86 11.61 -7.12
CA MET A 1 -31.89 11.74 -8.22
C MET A 1 -30.68 10.91 -7.84
N ALA A 2 -30.53 9.71 -8.39
CA ALA A 2 -29.35 8.88 -8.17
C ALA A 2 -28.30 9.30 -9.20
N THR A 3 -27.21 9.91 -8.75
CA THR A 3 -26.04 10.16 -9.59
C THR A 3 -25.36 8.82 -9.88
N PRO A 4 -25.17 8.44 -11.16
CA PRO A 4 -24.38 7.25 -11.47
C PRO A 4 -22.90 7.54 -11.11
N LYS A 5 -22.35 6.73 -10.19
CA LYS A 5 -20.90 6.61 -10.00
C LYS A 5 -20.29 6.23 -11.35
N PRO A 6 -19.27 6.94 -11.87
CA PRO A 6 -18.52 6.43 -13.01
C PRO A 6 -17.72 5.22 -12.52
N LYS A 7 -18.22 4.03 -12.86
CA LYS A 7 -17.44 2.80 -12.90
C LYS A 7 -16.89 2.64 -14.32
N ASP A 8 -15.66 2.17 -14.41
CA ASP A 8 -15.04 1.59 -15.60
C ASP A 8 -14.76 2.52 -16.79
N GLN A 9 -13.54 3.08 -16.83
CA GLN A 9 -12.90 3.37 -18.13
C GLN A 9 -11.41 3.04 -18.20
N ASP A 10 -10.84 2.30 -17.25
CA ASP A 10 -9.45 1.92 -17.43
C ASP A 10 -9.14 0.58 -16.77
N ALA A 11 -9.33 -0.48 -17.55
CA ALA A 11 -8.89 -1.83 -17.24
C ALA A 11 -7.34 -1.95 -17.14
N ARG A 12 -6.61 -0.83 -17.05
CA ARG A 12 -5.17 -0.71 -16.75
C ARG A 12 -4.85 0.35 -15.69
N GLN A 13 -5.82 1.11 -15.16
CA GLN A 13 -5.57 2.03 -14.04
C GLN A 13 -5.73 1.29 -12.71
N ILE A 14 -4.87 1.64 -11.76
CA ILE A 14 -4.84 1.05 -10.42
C ILE A 14 -6.15 1.31 -9.70
N ASP A 15 -6.76 0.25 -9.15
CA ASP A 15 -7.97 0.34 -8.32
C ASP A 15 -7.65 1.01 -6.98
N LEU A 16 -7.90 2.32 -6.90
CA LEU A 16 -7.60 3.13 -5.71
C LEU A 16 -8.33 2.66 -4.44
N ASP A 17 -9.49 2.02 -4.58
CA ASP A 17 -10.26 1.45 -3.47
C ASP A 17 -9.54 0.24 -2.86
N GLU A 18 -8.97 -0.63 -3.71
CA GLU A 18 -8.17 -1.77 -3.27
C GLU A 18 -6.86 -1.32 -2.64
N VAL A 19 -6.21 -0.29 -3.20
CA VAL A 19 -5.04 0.32 -2.57
C VAL A 19 -5.37 0.88 -1.19
N ALA A 20 -6.49 1.58 -1.04
CA ALA A 20 -6.90 2.13 0.25
C ALA A 20 -7.07 1.02 1.30
N LYS A 21 -7.77 -0.08 0.96
CA LYS A 21 -7.94 -1.23 1.86
C LYS A 21 -6.61 -1.88 2.24
N LEU A 22 -5.71 -2.05 1.27
CA LEU A 22 -4.39 -2.62 1.50
C LEU A 22 -3.58 -1.75 2.48
N ILE A 23 -3.62 -0.43 2.29
CA ILE A 23 -2.92 0.53 3.14
C ILE A 23 -3.49 0.57 4.56
N GLU A 24 -4.82 0.48 4.71
CA GLU A 24 -5.44 0.40 6.04
C GLU A 24 -5.08 -0.90 6.78
N ALA A 25 -5.08 -2.03 6.08
CA ALA A 25 -4.65 -3.32 6.64
C ALA A 25 -3.17 -3.28 7.06
N LEU A 26 -2.31 -2.76 6.18
CA LEU A 26 -0.89 -2.64 6.43
C LEU A 26 -0.58 -1.69 7.59
N GLU A 27 -1.23 -0.53 7.67
CA GLU A 27 -1.07 0.39 8.80
C GLU A 27 -1.46 -0.29 10.12
N ARG A 28 -2.52 -1.10 10.12
CA ARG A 28 -2.96 -1.83 11.31
C ARG A 28 -1.96 -2.88 11.74
N ASP A 29 -1.41 -3.67 10.82
CA ASP A 29 -0.35 -4.62 11.11
C ASP A 29 0.91 -3.89 11.64
N LEU A 30 1.37 -2.85 10.96
CA LEU A 30 2.53 -2.07 11.36
C LEU A 30 2.37 -1.37 12.72
N LYS A 31 1.14 -1.05 13.13
CA LYS A 31 0.84 -0.50 14.47
C LYS A 31 0.91 -1.55 15.59
N ASN A 32 0.66 -2.83 15.27
CA ASN A 32 0.75 -3.92 16.24
C ASN A 32 2.18 -4.42 16.44
N VAL A 33 3.08 -4.07 15.53
CA VAL A 33 4.51 -4.40 15.58
C VAL A 33 5.18 -3.59 16.69
N GLN A 34 5.86 -4.27 17.60
CA GLN A 34 6.57 -3.64 18.72
C GLN A 34 8.02 -3.29 18.34
N GLY A 35 8.51 -3.79 17.22
CA GLY A 35 9.84 -3.50 16.70
C GLY A 35 10.07 -2.03 16.38
N GLU A 36 11.07 -1.44 17.03
CA GLU A 36 11.65 -0.13 16.72
C GLU A 36 12.65 -0.19 15.55
N SER A 37 12.60 -1.25 14.73
CA SER A 37 13.47 -1.42 13.59
C SER A 37 13.33 -0.23 12.64
N LYS A 38 14.45 0.43 12.33
CA LYS A 38 14.49 1.60 11.44
C LYS A 38 13.80 1.32 10.10
N ASP A 39 13.91 0.10 9.62
CA ASP A 39 13.31 -0.29 8.34
C ASP A 39 11.77 -0.39 8.43
N ILE A 40 11.23 -0.86 9.57
CA ILE A 40 9.79 -0.85 9.86
C ILE A 40 9.26 0.58 10.00
N GLN A 41 10.04 1.48 10.62
CA GLN A 41 9.68 2.90 10.69
C GLN A 41 9.61 3.53 9.30
N ARG A 42 10.60 3.27 8.44
CA ARG A 42 10.57 3.74 7.04
C ARG A 42 9.36 3.20 6.28
N LEU A 43 9.01 1.93 6.46
CA LEU A 43 7.83 1.35 5.84
C LEU A 43 6.55 2.07 6.32
N ARG A 44 6.45 2.39 7.62
CA ARG A 44 5.33 3.15 8.18
C ARG A 44 5.22 4.55 7.57
N ASP A 45 6.34 5.25 7.40
CA ASP A 45 6.37 6.60 6.79
C ASP A 45 5.87 6.59 5.33
N GLU A 46 6.20 5.55 4.57
CA GLU A 46 5.75 5.39 3.18
C GLU A 46 4.27 5.06 3.08
N VAL A 47 3.79 4.17 3.95
CA VAL A 47 2.37 3.83 4.05
C VAL A 47 1.56 5.08 4.40
N GLU A 48 2.05 5.91 5.32
CA GLU A 48 1.43 7.19 5.65
C GLU A 48 1.48 8.18 4.48
N THR A 49 2.60 8.23 3.76
CA THR A 49 2.74 9.06 2.54
C THR A 49 1.74 8.65 1.48
N LEU A 50 1.61 7.35 1.17
CA LEU A 50 0.64 6.86 0.20
C LEU A 50 -0.80 7.13 0.65
N LYS A 51 -1.10 6.97 1.95
CA LYS A 51 -2.41 7.34 2.51
C LYS A 51 -2.72 8.83 2.30
N ASN A 52 -1.73 9.71 2.49
CA ASN A 52 -1.89 11.14 2.24
C ASN A 52 -2.08 11.45 0.74
N VAL A 53 -1.41 10.72 -0.14
CA VAL A 53 -1.61 10.81 -1.60
C VAL A 53 -3.02 10.38 -1.99
N LEU A 54 -3.55 9.28 -1.43
CA LEU A 54 -4.92 8.82 -1.69
C LEU A 54 -5.99 9.80 -1.17
N LYS A 55 -5.71 10.46 -0.06
CA LYS A 55 -6.57 11.52 0.51
C LYS A 55 -6.50 12.84 -0.28
N SER A 56 -5.45 13.05 -1.07
CA SER A 56 -5.27 14.26 -1.85
C SER A 56 -6.37 14.42 -2.91
N PRO A 57 -6.92 15.63 -3.12
CA PRO A 57 -7.91 15.90 -4.16
C PRO A 57 -7.34 15.73 -5.57
N VAL A 58 -6.01 15.77 -5.74
CA VAL A 58 -5.33 15.55 -7.02
C VAL A 58 -4.82 14.10 -7.07
N ARG A 59 -5.74 13.16 -7.30
CA ARG A 59 -5.43 11.72 -7.37
C ARG A 59 -4.80 11.39 -8.72
N ARG A 60 -3.48 11.20 -8.73
CA ARG A 60 -2.73 10.76 -9.91
C ARG A 60 -2.41 9.27 -9.78
N HIS A 61 -2.97 8.45 -10.66
CA HIS A 61 -2.75 7.00 -10.67
C HIS A 61 -1.27 6.61 -10.81
N HIS A 62 -0.44 7.44 -11.47
CA HIS A 62 1.01 7.19 -11.56
C HIS A 62 1.69 7.33 -10.19
N TRP A 63 1.37 8.35 -9.39
CA TRP A 63 1.94 8.48 -8.04
C TRP A 63 1.58 7.32 -7.13
N VAL A 64 0.35 6.80 -7.25
CA VAL A 64 -0.08 5.61 -6.50
C VAL A 64 0.68 4.37 -6.98
N ARG A 65 0.93 4.26 -8.28
CA ARG A 65 1.74 3.18 -8.87
C ARG A 65 3.16 3.19 -8.35
N ASP A 66 3.83 4.33 -8.42
CA ASP A 66 5.20 4.52 -7.93
C ASP A 66 5.29 4.20 -6.44
N ALA A 67 4.40 4.77 -5.62
CA ALA A 67 4.39 4.52 -4.18
C ALA A 67 4.12 3.04 -3.83
N LEU A 68 3.25 2.34 -4.56
CA LEU A 68 3.05 0.90 -4.38
C LEU A 68 4.31 0.09 -4.73
N HIS A 69 5.04 0.51 -5.77
CA HIS A 69 6.32 -0.10 -6.12
C HIS A 69 7.36 0.10 -5.01
N ASP A 70 7.49 1.34 -4.52
CA ASP A 70 8.38 1.69 -3.42
C ASP A 70 8.08 0.90 -2.13
N ILE A 71 6.79 0.73 -1.79
CA ILE A 71 6.37 -0.08 -0.64
C ILE A 71 6.73 -1.55 -0.85
N ARG A 72 6.55 -2.08 -2.07
CA ARG A 72 6.91 -3.46 -2.40
C ARG A 72 8.42 -3.71 -2.30
N GLU A 73 9.25 -2.79 -2.77
CA GLU A 73 10.71 -2.91 -2.65
C GLU A 73 11.13 -2.86 -1.19
N ARG A 74 10.58 -1.94 -0.40
CA ARG A 74 10.86 -1.89 1.04
C ARG A 74 10.40 -3.12 1.80
N PHE A 75 9.36 -3.79 1.33
CA PHE A 75 8.97 -5.08 1.90
C PHE A 75 10.02 -6.17 1.74
N ASP A 76 10.81 -6.13 0.65
CA ASP A 76 11.97 -7.02 0.47
C ASP A 76 13.05 -6.69 1.51
N ASP A 77 13.34 -5.40 1.70
CA ASP A 77 14.32 -4.93 2.70
C ASP A 77 13.92 -5.25 4.14
N VAL A 78 12.61 -5.19 4.46
CA VAL A 78 12.12 -5.45 5.83
C VAL A 78 11.70 -6.90 6.06
N LEU A 79 11.81 -7.77 5.06
CA LEU A 79 11.24 -9.12 5.11
C LEU A 79 11.70 -9.89 6.35
N ASP A 80 13.01 -9.92 6.63
CA ASP A 80 13.57 -10.61 7.79
C ASP A 80 13.07 -10.01 9.12
N ALA A 81 13.05 -8.69 9.24
CA ALA A 81 12.62 -8.00 10.46
C ALA A 81 11.10 -8.16 10.70
N ALA A 82 10.32 -8.11 9.63
CA ALA A 82 8.88 -8.21 9.68
C ALA A 82 8.41 -9.66 9.93
N VAL A 83 9.13 -10.66 9.41
CA VAL A 83 8.90 -12.08 9.72
C VAL A 83 9.17 -12.36 11.19
N ALA A 84 10.24 -11.78 11.76
CA ALA A 84 10.52 -11.91 13.20
C ALA A 84 9.40 -11.34 14.08
N GLU A 85 8.73 -10.29 13.60
CA GLU A 85 7.59 -9.64 14.26
C GLU A 85 6.23 -10.27 13.89
N GLY A 86 6.21 -11.33 13.07
CA GLY A 86 5.00 -12.07 12.69
C GLY A 86 4.12 -11.40 11.62
N ILE A 87 4.62 -10.39 10.91
CA ILE A 87 3.90 -9.74 9.82
C ILE A 87 3.91 -10.62 8.57
N GLN A 88 2.75 -10.80 7.93
CA GLN A 88 2.64 -11.51 6.65
C GLN A 88 3.06 -10.64 5.46
N VAL A 89 4.33 -10.25 5.39
CA VAL A 89 4.88 -9.41 4.30
C VAL A 89 4.65 -10.01 2.92
N SER A 90 4.83 -11.32 2.77
CA SER A 90 4.63 -12.00 1.47
C SER A 90 3.20 -11.85 0.93
N ARG A 91 2.20 -11.74 1.82
CA ARG A 91 0.81 -11.49 1.43
C ARG A 91 0.66 -10.09 0.85
N TYR A 92 1.26 -9.09 1.50
CA TYR A 92 1.22 -7.71 1.02
C TYR A 92 1.96 -7.53 -0.31
N ILE A 93 3.13 -8.15 -0.47
CA ILE A 93 3.86 -8.16 -1.75
C ILE A 93 3.00 -8.74 -2.88
N ALA A 94 2.33 -9.87 -2.64
CA ALA A 94 1.48 -10.52 -3.63
C ALA A 94 0.25 -9.67 -4.00
N GLU A 95 -0.39 -9.05 -3.01
CA GLU A 95 -1.57 -8.21 -3.22
C GLU A 95 -1.21 -6.90 -3.94
N ILE A 96 -0.06 -6.30 -3.62
CA ILE A 96 0.51 -5.16 -4.37
C ILE A 96 0.82 -5.57 -5.81
N GLY A 97 1.44 -6.73 -6.03
CA GLY A 97 1.71 -7.25 -7.38
C GLY A 97 0.44 -7.41 -8.20
N ARG A 98 -0.62 -7.95 -7.60
CA ARG A 98 -1.94 -8.08 -8.22
C ARG A 98 -2.55 -6.74 -8.61
N ILE A 99 -2.46 -5.74 -7.73
CA ILE A 99 -2.95 -4.37 -7.99
C ILE A 99 -2.15 -3.70 -9.12
N LEU A 100 -0.85 -3.96 -9.17
CA LEU A 100 0.04 -3.42 -10.20
C LEU A 100 -0.08 -4.17 -11.54
N GLY A 101 -0.73 -5.34 -11.56
CA GLY A 101 -0.89 -6.18 -12.74
C GLY A 101 0.38 -6.91 -13.15
N MET A 102 1.22 -7.28 -12.17
CA MET A 102 2.45 -8.06 -12.35
C MET A 102 2.23 -9.56 -12.17
#